data_AF-A0A649X731-F1
#
_entry.id   AF-A0A649X731-F1
#
_cell.length_a   1.000
_cell.length_b   1.000
_cell.length_c   1.000
_cell.angle_alpha   90.00
_cell.angle_beta   90.00
_cell.angle_gamma   90.00
#
_symmetry.space_group_name_H-M   'P 1'
#
loop_
_entity.id
_entity.type
_entity.pdbx_description
1 polymer ?
#
loop_
_entity_poly.entity_id
_entity_poly.type
_entity_poly.pdbx_seq_one_letter_code
_entity_poly.pdbx_strand_id
1 'polypeptide(L)'
;MEVNFMGFFKKKEEKKEDFDFLRLYQWRLQEEYQSWKPDEITTRGQYISMSVDKARRVIDQIRGRSYEETLMILELMPYRACYPIFKLIYSAAANARHNRRFKKANLIISKAEVNKGTTMKKLKPRARGRSYLIKKPTCHITIVLRDITFFDGYEKFIESLIPIDVLVSFRAIPKGRRIELLSGRYLQKYRLKTLFYRLGLV
;
A
#
# COMPACT_ATOMS: atom_id res chain seq x y z
N MET A 1 1.68 19.31 -64.06
CA MET A 1 0.27 18.92 -63.94
C MET A 1 0.23 17.60 -63.19
N GLU A 2 -0.17 17.66 -61.92
CA GLU A 2 -0.52 16.47 -61.12
C GLU A 2 -1.69 15.75 -61.79
N VAL A 3 -1.68 14.41 -61.88
CA VAL A 3 -2.84 13.56 -61.52
C VAL A 3 -2.40 12.10 -61.25
N ASN A 4 -2.59 11.67 -60.00
CA ASN A 4 -2.91 10.33 -59.46
C ASN A 4 -2.03 9.10 -59.76
N PHE A 5 -1.12 8.81 -58.81
CA PHE A 5 -0.76 7.44 -58.46
C PHE A 5 -1.89 6.80 -57.65
N MET A 6 -2.70 5.94 -58.27
CA MET A 6 -3.65 5.08 -57.56
C MET A 6 -2.87 3.98 -56.83
N GLY A 7 -2.34 4.33 -55.65
CA GLY A 7 -1.73 3.38 -54.72
C GLY A 7 -2.82 2.52 -54.09
N PHE A 8 -2.90 1.27 -54.53
CA PHE A 8 -3.76 0.21 -54.01
C PHE A 8 -3.50 -0.01 -52.51
N PHE A 9 -4.29 0.64 -51.64
CA PHE A 9 -4.23 0.43 -50.19
C PHE A 9 -4.68 -1.01 -49.88
N LYS A 10 -3.71 -1.89 -49.64
CA LYS A 10 -3.96 -3.22 -49.06
C LYS A 10 -4.62 -3.00 -47.69
N LYS A 11 -5.88 -3.41 -47.56
CA LYS A 11 -6.61 -3.47 -46.30
C LYS A 11 -5.76 -4.29 -45.32
N LYS A 12 -5.25 -3.66 -44.27
CA LYS A 12 -4.52 -4.34 -43.20
C LYS A 12 -5.56 -5.18 -42.46
N GLU A 13 -5.59 -6.48 -42.69
CA GLU A 13 -6.39 -7.40 -41.88
C GLU A 13 -5.87 -7.33 -40.45
N GLU A 14 -6.65 -6.73 -39.56
CA GLU A 14 -6.43 -6.79 -38.13
C GLU A 14 -6.56 -8.25 -37.69
N LYS A 15 -5.43 -8.89 -37.40
CA LYS A 15 -5.44 -10.13 -36.62
C LYS A 15 -6.07 -9.79 -35.27
N LYS A 16 -7.24 -10.35 -34.98
CA LYS A 16 -7.71 -10.51 -33.61
C LYS A 16 -6.68 -11.39 -32.92
N GLU A 17 -5.81 -10.78 -32.13
CA GLU A 17 -5.03 -11.52 -31.15
C GLU A 17 -6.03 -12.05 -30.12
N ASP A 18 -6.39 -13.32 -30.25
CA ASP A 18 -7.21 -14.00 -29.26
C ASP A 18 -6.49 -13.90 -27.91
N PHE A 19 -7.18 -13.27 -26.96
CA PHE A 19 -6.69 -13.04 -25.61
C PHE A 19 -6.46 -14.41 -24.96
N ASP A 20 -5.22 -14.87 -24.93
CA ASP A 20 -4.87 -16.19 -24.42
C ASP A 20 -5.01 -16.22 -22.89
N PHE A 21 -6.20 -16.59 -22.42
CA PHE A 21 -6.56 -16.66 -21.01
C PHE A 21 -5.62 -17.59 -20.21
N LEU A 22 -4.97 -18.55 -20.85
CA LEU A 22 -4.00 -19.46 -20.22
C LEU A 22 -2.68 -18.76 -19.90
N ARG A 23 -2.24 -17.80 -20.73
CA ARG A 23 -1.04 -16.98 -20.48
C ARG A 23 -1.20 -16.07 -19.25
N LEU A 24 -2.41 -15.54 -19.03
CA LEU A 24 -2.79 -14.78 -17.84
C LEU A 24 -2.90 -15.66 -16.58
N TYR A 25 -3.25 -16.93 -16.74
CA TYR A 25 -3.32 -17.89 -15.63
C TYR A 25 -1.93 -18.36 -15.20
N GLN A 26 -1.01 -18.52 -16.15
CA GLN A 26 0.38 -18.85 -15.88
C GLN A 26 1.11 -17.69 -15.16
N TRP A 27 0.76 -16.44 -15.50
CA TRP A 27 1.17 -15.24 -14.74
C TRP A 27 0.62 -15.18 -13.31
N ARG A 28 -0.53 -15.79 -13.03
CA ARG A 28 -1.14 -15.82 -11.69
C ARG A 28 -0.40 -16.73 -10.71
N LEU A 29 0.38 -17.68 -11.19
CA LEU A 29 1.11 -18.68 -10.39
C LEU A 29 2.57 -18.29 -10.09
N GLN A 30 3.11 -17.23 -10.69
CA GLN A 30 4.44 -16.70 -10.37
C GLN A 30 4.36 -15.74 -9.16
N GLU A 31 4.42 -16.32 -7.97
CA GLU A 31 4.61 -15.64 -6.69
C GLU A 31 5.91 -14.80 -6.69
N GLU A 32 5.84 -13.49 -7.01
CA GLU A 32 6.75 -12.45 -6.49
C GLU A 32 6.42 -10.99 -6.90
N TYR A 33 5.22 -10.68 -7.40
CA TYR A 33 4.81 -9.28 -7.55
C TYR A 33 4.13 -8.80 -6.27
N GLN A 34 4.83 -7.93 -5.54
CA GLN A 34 4.27 -7.09 -4.49
C GLN A 34 2.85 -6.68 -4.85
N SER A 35 1.84 -7.15 -4.10
CA SER A 35 0.42 -6.92 -4.40
C SER A 35 0.23 -5.46 -4.79
N TRP A 36 -0.06 -5.18 -6.07
CA TRP A 36 -0.13 -3.81 -6.58
C TRP A 36 -1.32 -3.12 -5.91
N LYS A 37 -1.06 -2.43 -4.80
CA LYS A 37 -2.03 -1.62 -4.09
C LYS A 37 -1.87 -0.19 -4.58
N PRO A 38 -2.80 0.31 -5.41
CA PRO A 38 -2.64 1.61 -6.05
C PRO A 38 -2.71 2.78 -5.07
N ASP A 39 -3.37 2.58 -3.92
CA ASP A 39 -3.65 3.57 -2.87
C ASP A 39 -2.54 3.72 -1.82
N GLU A 40 -1.57 2.79 -1.78
CA GLU A 40 -0.56 2.72 -0.73
C GLU A 40 0.86 3.06 -1.22
N ILE A 41 1.65 3.67 -0.34
CA ILE A 41 3.07 3.95 -0.55
C ILE A 41 3.85 3.46 0.65
N THR A 42 4.82 2.59 0.37
CA THR A 42 5.68 2.01 1.39
C THR A 42 7.00 2.76 1.43
N THR A 43 7.41 3.18 2.62
CA THR A 43 8.72 3.78 2.88
C THR A 43 9.42 2.98 3.98
N ARG A 44 10.72 2.72 3.80
CA ARG A 44 11.54 1.93 4.73
C ARG A 44 12.73 2.75 5.22
N GLY A 45 12.84 2.94 6.53
CA GLY A 45 14.04 3.49 7.18
C GLY A 45 14.90 2.34 7.69
N GLN A 46 16.11 2.20 7.17
CA GLN A 46 17.00 1.08 7.50
C GLN A 46 18.12 1.47 8.47
N TYR A 47 18.58 0.50 9.28
CA TYR A 47 19.74 0.63 10.17
C TYR A 47 19.66 1.81 11.15
N ILE A 48 18.45 2.11 11.63
CA ILE A 48 18.25 3.20 12.60
C ILE A 48 18.79 2.74 13.96
N SER A 49 19.71 3.51 14.53
CA SER A 49 20.38 3.19 15.80
C SER A 49 19.47 3.45 17.01
N MET A 50 18.53 2.53 17.24
CA MET A 50 17.63 2.53 18.39
C MET A 50 17.16 1.11 18.72
N SER A 51 16.63 0.95 19.94
CA SER A 51 15.96 -0.30 20.31
C SER A 51 14.59 -0.39 19.64
N VAL A 52 14.23 -1.58 19.18
CA VAL A 52 12.93 -1.88 18.58
C VAL A 52 11.79 -1.49 19.52
N ASP A 53 11.88 -1.84 20.80
CA ASP A 53 10.79 -1.60 21.76
C ASP A 53 10.56 -0.11 22.04
N LYS A 54 11.66 0.68 22.02
CA LYS A 54 11.57 2.14 22.17
C LYS A 54 10.91 2.80 20.96
N ALA A 55 11.18 2.27 19.76
CA ALA A 55 10.53 2.73 18.54
C ALA A 55 9.05 2.33 18.51
N ARG A 56 8.72 1.08 18.89
CA ARG A 56 7.34 0.56 18.94
C ARG A 56 6.44 1.42 19.80
N ARG A 57 6.93 1.88 20.95
CA ARG A 57 6.20 2.82 21.83
C ARG A 57 5.63 4.03 21.08
N VAL A 58 6.37 4.58 20.13
CA VAL A 58 5.92 5.73 19.31
C VAL A 58 5.08 5.24 18.12
N ILE A 59 5.54 4.20 17.42
CA ILE A 59 4.88 3.66 16.22
C ILE A 59 3.46 3.17 16.52
N ASP A 60 3.22 2.58 17.68
CA ASP A 60 1.90 2.10 18.08
C ASP A 60 0.89 3.25 18.28
N GLN A 61 1.35 4.45 18.64
CA GLN A 61 0.48 5.63 18.83
C GLN A 61 0.03 6.27 17.51
N ILE A 62 0.90 6.22 16.49
CA ILE A 62 0.65 6.87 15.20
C ILE A 62 -0.07 5.96 14.20
N ARG A 63 -0.21 4.66 14.50
CA ARG A 63 -0.87 3.70 13.63
C ARG A 63 -2.35 4.08 13.48
N GLY A 64 -2.82 4.23 12.24
CA GLY A 64 -4.21 4.62 11.95
C GLY A 64 -4.51 6.11 12.11
N ARG A 65 -3.53 6.95 12.42
CA ARG A 65 -3.70 8.42 12.51
C ARG A 65 -3.54 9.08 11.15
N SER A 66 -4.17 10.25 11.01
CA SER A 66 -3.95 11.12 9.85
C SER A 66 -2.50 11.64 9.84
N TYR A 67 -2.02 12.02 8.65
CA TYR A 67 -0.67 12.56 8.50
C TYR A 67 -0.45 13.83 9.34
N GLU A 68 -1.43 14.73 9.36
CA GLU A 68 -1.34 16.02 10.06
C GLU A 68 -1.31 15.83 11.58
N GLU A 69 -2.22 15.02 12.14
CA GLU A 69 -2.21 14.64 13.56
C GLU A 69 -0.87 14.03 13.96
N THR A 70 -0.32 13.17 13.10
CA THR A 70 0.93 12.47 13.39
C THR A 70 2.10 13.45 13.50
N LEU A 71 2.17 14.48 12.66
CA LEU A 71 3.24 15.48 12.76
C LEU A 71 3.17 16.22 14.09
N MET A 72 1.99 16.69 14.48
CA MET A 72 1.78 17.39 15.76
C MET A 72 2.16 16.52 16.97
N ILE A 73 1.74 15.25 16.95
CA ILE A 73 2.05 14.30 18.02
C ILE A 73 3.57 14.07 18.13
N LEU A 74 4.25 13.87 16.99
CA LEU A 74 5.68 13.56 16.99
C LEU A 74 6.56 14.74 17.39
N GLU A 75 6.13 15.97 17.11
CA GLU A 75 6.83 17.19 17.53
C GLU A 75 6.76 17.42 19.05
N LEU A 76 5.63 17.08 19.68
CA LEU A 76 5.40 17.33 21.12
C LEU A 76 5.82 16.17 22.03
N MET A 77 5.95 14.95 21.49
CA MET A 77 6.31 13.79 22.30
C MET A 77 7.72 13.88 22.88
N PRO A 78 7.94 13.49 24.16
CA PRO A 78 9.25 13.60 24.84
C PRO A 78 10.27 12.53 24.41
N TYR A 79 9.93 11.65 23.46
CA TYR A 79 10.77 10.52 23.10
C TYR A 79 11.79 10.89 22.01
N ARG A 80 13.06 10.53 22.23
CA ARG A 80 14.11 10.65 21.20
C ARG A 80 13.79 9.89 19.90
N ALA A 81 12.98 8.83 19.97
CA ALA A 81 12.58 8.06 18.81
C ALA A 81 11.70 8.84 17.82
N CYS A 82 11.07 9.94 18.25
CA CYS A 82 10.19 10.74 17.41
C CYS A 82 10.92 11.39 16.25
N TYR A 83 12.10 11.97 16.46
CA TYR A 83 12.86 12.66 15.41
C TYR A 83 13.15 11.81 14.15
N PRO A 84 13.72 10.60 14.25
CA PRO A 84 13.93 9.76 13.07
C PRO A 84 12.63 9.28 12.42
N ILE A 85 11.57 9.04 13.21
CA ILE A 85 10.25 8.65 12.70
C ILE A 85 9.60 9.82 11.94
N PHE A 86 9.70 11.03 12.48
CA PHE A 86 9.21 12.27 11.88
C PHE A 86 9.85 12.49 10.51
N LYS A 87 11.18 12.39 10.41
CA LYS A 87 11.89 12.51 9.13
C LYS A 87 11.42 11.47 8.11
N LEU A 88 11.18 10.24 8.57
CA LEU A 88 10.72 9.14 7.71
C LEU A 88 9.31 9.39 7.17
N ILE A 89 8.39 9.85 8.02
CA ILE A 89 6.99 10.17 7.64
C ILE A 89 6.94 11.39 6.72
N TYR A 90 7.73 12.41 7.01
CA TYR A 90 7.84 13.60 6.17
C TYR A 90 8.33 13.24 4.76
N SER A 91 9.35 12.38 4.66
CA SER A 91 9.84 11.84 3.38
C SER A 91 8.79 10.98 2.67
N ALA A 92 8.09 10.11 3.41
CA ALA A 92 7.04 9.26 2.84
C ALA A 92 5.91 10.08 2.20
N ALA A 93 5.47 11.16 2.86
CA ALA A 93 4.46 12.06 2.32
C ALA A 93 4.97 12.87 1.12
N ALA A 94 6.25 13.24 1.09
CA ALA A 94 6.86 13.86 -0.08
C ALA A 94 6.88 12.91 -1.29
N ASN A 95 7.25 11.65 -1.08
CA ASN A 95 7.19 10.59 -2.10
C ASN A 95 5.74 10.37 -2.59
N ALA A 96 4.77 10.47 -1.70
CA ALA A 96 3.35 10.38 -2.04
C ALA A 96 2.88 11.47 -2.98
N ARG A 97 3.24 12.71 -2.67
CA ARG A 97 2.92 13.86 -3.51
C ARG A 97 3.62 13.77 -4.87
N HIS A 98 4.90 13.41 -4.89
CA HIS A 98 5.70 13.42 -6.11
C HIS A 98 5.37 12.25 -7.05
N ASN A 99 5.38 11.02 -6.53
CA ASN A 99 5.30 9.81 -7.36
C ASN A 99 3.86 9.38 -7.67
N ARG A 100 2.90 9.63 -6.76
CA ARG A 100 1.50 9.21 -6.90
C ARG A 100 0.52 10.38 -6.97
N ARG A 101 0.99 11.63 -6.87
CA ARG A 101 0.16 12.85 -6.90
C ARG A 101 -0.91 12.89 -5.82
N PHE A 102 -0.69 12.22 -4.70
CA PHE A 102 -1.61 12.26 -3.57
C PHE A 102 -1.55 13.59 -2.82
N LYS A 103 -2.70 14.02 -2.28
CA LYS A 103 -2.79 15.21 -1.42
C LYS A 103 -2.40 14.84 0.01
N LYS A 104 -1.56 15.64 0.66
CA LYS A 104 -1.08 15.37 2.03
C LYS A 104 -2.21 15.25 3.06
N ALA A 105 -3.25 16.08 2.93
CA ALA A 105 -4.42 16.08 3.82
C ALA A 105 -5.18 14.74 3.83
N ASN A 106 -5.13 13.98 2.73
CA ASN A 106 -5.88 12.73 2.60
C ASN A 106 -5.06 11.49 3.01
N LEU A 107 -3.82 11.69 3.48
CA LEU A 107 -2.93 10.59 3.82
C LEU A 107 -3.17 10.11 5.25
N ILE A 108 -3.31 8.80 5.39
CA ILE A 108 -3.43 8.09 6.66
C ILE A 108 -2.32 7.04 6.79
N ILE A 109 -1.83 6.84 8.02
CA ILE A 109 -0.86 5.77 8.30
C ILE A 109 -1.61 4.44 8.38
N SER A 110 -1.63 3.72 7.27
CA SER A 110 -2.29 2.42 7.13
C SER A 110 -1.60 1.33 7.96
N LYS A 111 -0.28 1.25 7.84
CA LYS A 111 0.52 0.20 8.47
C LYS A 111 1.85 0.78 8.90
N ALA A 112 2.27 0.44 10.11
CA ALA A 112 3.56 0.86 10.65
C ALA A 112 4.16 -0.28 11.48
N GLU A 113 5.34 -0.72 11.07
CA GLU A 113 6.06 -1.87 11.62
C GLU A 113 7.49 -1.49 11.99
N VAL A 114 7.98 -2.10 13.08
CA VAL A 114 9.37 -2.01 13.49
C VAL A 114 9.94 -3.41 13.59
N ASN A 115 10.90 -3.68 12.72
CA ASN A 115 11.65 -4.92 12.66
C ASN A 115 13.03 -4.74 13.28
N LYS A 116 13.54 -5.82 13.85
CA LYS A 116 14.89 -5.86 14.42
C LYS A 116 15.93 -5.81 13.30
N GLY A 117 16.93 -4.96 13.45
CA GLY A 117 18.09 -4.92 12.57
C GLY A 117 19.31 -5.59 13.19
N THR A 118 20.46 -5.38 12.56
CA THR A 118 21.76 -5.89 13.03
C THR A 118 22.09 -5.34 14.42
N THR A 119 22.48 -6.23 15.33
CA THR A 119 22.84 -5.88 16.70
C THR A 119 24.34 -6.01 16.90
N MET A 120 25.03 -4.90 17.14
CA MET A 120 26.46 -4.93 17.48
C MET A 120 26.66 -5.37 18.93
N LYS A 121 27.66 -6.22 19.18
CA LYS A 121 28.01 -6.70 20.52
C LYS A 121 29.36 -6.11 20.92
N LYS A 122 29.49 -5.65 22.17
CA LYS A 122 30.74 -5.18 22.77
C LYS A 122 30.96 -5.87 24.12
N LEU A 123 32.16 -6.37 24.38
CA LEU A 123 32.49 -6.93 25.69
C LEU A 123 32.84 -5.81 26.67
N LYS A 124 32.33 -5.88 27.90
CA LYS A 124 32.69 -4.96 28.99
C LYS A 124 33.23 -5.76 30.19
N PRO A 125 34.45 -5.48 30.67
CA PRO A 125 35.00 -6.13 31.85
C PRO A 125 34.22 -5.75 33.11
N ARG A 126 34.16 -6.67 34.08
CA ARG A 126 33.49 -6.54 35.38
C ARG A 126 34.38 -7.11 36.49
N ALA A 127 34.00 -6.84 37.74
CA ALA A 127 34.73 -7.31 38.91
C ALA A 127 34.91 -8.84 38.92
N ARG A 128 35.98 -9.31 39.57
CA ARG A 128 36.33 -10.73 39.75
C ARG A 128 36.51 -11.50 38.42
N GLY A 129 37.20 -10.90 37.44
CA GLY A 129 37.51 -11.55 36.16
C GLY A 129 36.30 -11.83 35.24
N ARG A 130 35.12 -11.29 35.57
CA ARG A 130 33.90 -11.51 34.77
C ARG A 130 33.83 -10.55 33.59
N SER A 131 33.12 -10.95 32.53
CA SER A 131 32.86 -10.09 31.38
C SER A 131 31.39 -10.21 30.94
N TYR A 132 30.78 -9.08 30.59
CA TYR A 132 29.39 -9.02 30.11
C TYR A 132 29.31 -8.39 28.72
N LEU A 133 28.34 -8.83 27.92
CA LEU A 133 28.10 -8.31 26.58
C LEU A 133 27.10 -7.14 26.60
N ILE A 134 27.51 -5.99 26.08
CA ILE A 134 26.64 -4.87 25.77
C ILE A 134 26.17 -5.01 24.31
N LYS A 135 24.85 -5.02 24.12
CA LYS A 135 24.21 -5.03 22.80
C LYS A 135 23.83 -3.61 22.39
N LYS A 136 24.18 -3.23 21.16
CA LYS A 136 23.76 -1.98 20.51
C LYS A 136 22.83 -2.35 19.34
N PRO A 137 21.51 -2.44 19.59
CA PRO A 137 20.56 -2.82 18.57
C PRO A 137 20.35 -1.71 17.55
N THR A 138 20.00 -2.09 16.33
CA THR A 138 19.42 -1.23 15.32
C THR A 138 18.03 -1.74 14.94
N CYS A 139 17.24 -0.93 14.26
CA CYS A 139 15.93 -1.32 13.74
C CYS A 139 15.71 -0.88 12.29
N HIS A 140 14.79 -1.58 11.64
CA HIS A 140 14.22 -1.19 10.36
C HIS A 140 12.77 -0.80 10.59
N ILE A 141 12.39 0.41 10.19
CA ILE A 141 11.03 0.93 10.34
C ILE A 141 10.37 0.95 8.96
N THR A 142 9.22 0.30 8.82
CA THR A 142 8.42 0.30 7.60
C THR A 142 7.14 1.06 7.88
N ILE A 143 6.89 2.11 7.10
CA ILE A 143 5.67 2.92 7.19
C ILE A 143 4.96 2.85 5.84
N VAL A 144 3.66 2.59 5.89
CA VAL A 144 2.77 2.59 4.73
C VAL A 144 1.76 3.71 4.89
N LEU A 145 1.84 4.69 4.00
CA LEU A 145 0.82 5.72 3.85
C LEU A 145 -0.21 5.27 2.84
N ARG A 146 -1.48 5.60 3.11
CA ARG A 146 -2.62 5.31 2.24
C ARG A 146 -3.36 6.61 1.94
N ASP A 147 -3.80 6.79 0.70
CA ASP A 147 -4.78 7.83 0.35
C ASP A 147 -6.20 7.29 0.59
N ILE A 148 -6.97 8.00 1.40
CA ILE A 148 -8.36 7.65 1.72
C ILE A 148 -9.26 7.85 0.50
N THR A 149 -9.00 8.90 -0.28
CA THR A 149 -9.91 9.38 -1.33
C THR A 149 -9.81 8.62 -2.65
N PHE A 150 -8.82 7.73 -2.78
CA PHE A 150 -8.52 7.07 -4.04
C PHE A 150 -9.70 6.24 -4.60
N PHE A 151 -10.49 5.61 -3.73
CA PHE A 151 -11.62 4.76 -4.12
C PHE A 151 -13.00 5.40 -3.89
N ASP A 152 -13.08 6.67 -3.50
CA ASP A 152 -14.33 7.34 -3.11
C ASP A 152 -15.42 7.24 -4.19
N GLY A 153 -15.06 7.38 -5.46
CA GLY A 153 -16.02 7.31 -6.57
C GLY A 153 -16.72 5.95 -6.64
N TYR A 154 -15.96 4.88 -6.46
CA TYR A 154 -16.49 3.51 -6.46
C TYR A 154 -17.28 3.22 -5.18
N GLU A 155 -16.75 3.62 -4.02
CA GLU A 155 -17.44 3.39 -2.74
C GLU A 155 -18.80 4.10 -2.72
N LYS A 156 -18.86 5.38 -3.13
CA LYS A 156 -20.12 6.14 -3.20
C LYS A 156 -21.10 5.55 -4.20
N PHE A 157 -20.62 5.06 -5.34
CA PHE A 157 -21.46 4.39 -6.34
C PHE A 157 -22.05 3.07 -5.79
N ILE A 158 -21.28 2.30 -5.03
CA ILE A 158 -21.79 1.06 -4.44
C ILE A 158 -22.74 1.36 -3.27
N GLU A 159 -22.44 2.37 -2.46
CA GLU A 159 -23.29 2.78 -1.33
C GLU A 159 -24.62 3.41 -1.78
N SER A 160 -24.71 3.98 -3.00
CA SER A 160 -25.96 4.50 -3.55
C SER A 160 -26.91 3.43 -4.10
N LEU A 161 -26.44 2.18 -4.28
CA LEU A 161 -27.28 1.07 -4.72
C LEU A 161 -28.05 0.48 -3.52
N ILE A 162 -29.37 0.33 -3.65
CA ILE A 162 -30.24 -0.28 -2.63
C ILE A 162 -29.81 -1.76 -2.41
N PRO A 163 -29.77 -2.30 -1.16
CA PRO A 163 -29.18 -3.61 -0.87
C PRO A 163 -29.74 -4.79 -1.68
N ILE A 164 -31.03 -4.73 -2.07
CA ILE A 164 -31.70 -5.77 -2.89
C ILE A 164 -31.24 -5.69 -4.36
N ASP A 165 -31.01 -4.47 -4.87
CA ASP A 165 -30.63 -4.24 -6.27
C ASP A 165 -29.15 -4.52 -6.51
N VAL A 166 -28.27 -4.35 -5.51
CA VAL A 166 -26.83 -4.60 -5.64
C VAL A 166 -26.54 -5.94 -6.33
N LEU A 167 -27.14 -7.04 -5.85
CA LEU A 167 -26.89 -8.37 -6.40
C LEU A 167 -27.41 -8.53 -7.84
N VAL A 168 -28.55 -7.93 -8.16
CA VAL A 168 -29.16 -7.95 -9.51
C VAL A 168 -28.33 -7.10 -10.47
N SER A 169 -27.97 -5.87 -10.06
CA SER A 169 -27.12 -4.96 -10.80
C SER A 169 -25.74 -5.56 -11.09
N PHE A 170 -25.10 -6.21 -10.12
CA PHE A 170 -23.81 -6.85 -10.35
C PHE A 170 -23.92 -8.03 -11.33
N ARG A 171 -25.01 -8.82 -11.33
CA ARG A 171 -25.22 -9.88 -12.33
C ARG A 171 -25.41 -9.34 -13.75
N ALA A 172 -26.05 -8.19 -13.90
CA ALA A 172 -26.24 -7.54 -15.20
C ALA A 172 -24.93 -6.99 -15.81
N ILE A 173 -23.90 -6.76 -14.99
CA ILE A 173 -22.63 -6.19 -15.43
C ILE A 173 -21.66 -7.30 -15.91
N PRO A 174 -20.90 -7.07 -17.02
CA PRO A 174 -19.85 -7.99 -17.46
C PRO A 174 -18.80 -8.24 -16.37
N LYS A 175 -18.28 -9.48 -16.30
CA LYS A 175 -17.35 -9.92 -15.24
C LYS A 175 -16.16 -8.98 -15.04
N GLY A 176 -15.58 -8.45 -16.14
CA GLY A 176 -14.47 -7.49 -16.07
C GLY A 176 -14.79 -6.22 -15.30
N ARG A 177 -15.93 -5.58 -15.61
CA ARG A 177 -16.38 -4.36 -14.91
C ARG A 177 -16.75 -4.63 -13.44
N ARG A 178 -17.28 -5.81 -13.12
CA ARG A 178 -17.53 -6.17 -11.71
C ARG A 178 -16.24 -6.24 -10.89
N ILE A 179 -15.21 -6.88 -11.45
CA ILE A 179 -13.90 -6.99 -10.80
C ILE A 179 -13.30 -5.61 -10.58
N GLU A 180 -13.44 -4.71 -11.55
CA GLU A 180 -13.00 -3.31 -11.45
C GLU A 180 -13.75 -2.54 -10.35
N LEU A 181 -15.08 -2.57 -10.32
CA LEU A 181 -15.88 -1.93 -9.27
C LEU A 181 -15.56 -2.47 -7.87
N LEU A 182 -15.32 -3.78 -7.78
CA LEU A 182 -15.01 -4.49 -6.53
C LEU A 182 -13.51 -4.51 -6.20
N SER A 183 -12.67 -3.86 -7.01
CA SER A 183 -11.22 -3.77 -6.80
C SER A 183 -10.84 -2.84 -5.63
N GLY A 184 -11.78 -1.98 -5.21
CA GLY A 184 -11.62 -1.09 -4.07
C GLY A 184 -11.69 -1.79 -2.71
N ARG A 185 -11.84 -1.02 -1.64
CA ARG A 185 -11.85 -1.53 -0.26
C ARG A 185 -13.23 -1.85 0.31
N TYR A 186 -14.30 -1.58 -0.45
CA TYR A 186 -15.68 -1.81 -0.05
C TYR A 186 -15.92 -3.21 0.54
N LEU A 187 -15.50 -4.26 -0.15
CA LEU A 187 -15.69 -5.65 0.32
C LEU A 187 -14.97 -5.95 1.63
N GLN A 188 -13.81 -5.32 1.87
CA GLN A 188 -13.04 -5.48 3.10
C GLN A 188 -13.66 -4.67 4.25
N LYS A 189 -14.10 -3.44 3.97
CA LYS A 189 -14.78 -2.52 4.90
C LYS A 189 -16.04 -3.17 5.49
N TYR A 190 -16.89 -3.74 4.64
CA TYR A 190 -18.15 -4.38 5.04
C TYR A 190 -18.06 -5.90 5.27
N ARG A 191 -16.86 -6.50 5.20
CA ARG A 191 -16.63 -7.96 5.35
C ARG A 191 -17.47 -8.85 4.41
N LEU A 192 -17.83 -8.35 3.22
CA LEU A 192 -18.68 -9.04 2.24
C LEU A 192 -17.92 -9.97 1.28
N LYS A 193 -16.58 -10.02 1.40
CA LYS A 193 -15.72 -10.78 0.49
C LYS A 193 -16.16 -12.24 0.31
N THR A 194 -16.37 -12.97 1.41
CA THR A 194 -16.79 -14.38 1.39
C THR A 194 -18.17 -14.59 0.75
N LEU A 195 -19.12 -13.67 0.98
CA LEU A 195 -20.46 -13.72 0.41
C LEU A 195 -20.41 -13.55 -1.12
N PHE A 196 -19.65 -12.58 -1.62
CA PHE A 196 -19.53 -12.33 -3.05
C PHE A 196 -18.86 -13.49 -3.80
N TYR A 197 -17.88 -14.16 -3.19
CA TYR A 197 -17.32 -15.41 -3.75
C TYR A 197 -18.33 -16.55 -3.77
N ARG A 198 -19.09 -16.75 -2.68
CA ARG A 198 -20.11 -17.80 -2.60
C ARG A 198 -21.21 -17.63 -3.65
N LEU A 199 -21.54 -16.38 -3.99
CA LEU A 199 -22.55 -16.03 -5.01
C LEU A 199 -21.99 -15.99 -6.44
N GLY A 200 -20.69 -16.25 -6.64
CA GLY A 200 -20.05 -16.22 -7.97
C GLY A 200 -20.01 -14.83 -8.61
N LEU A 201 -20.06 -13.76 -7.80
CA LEU A 201 -20.04 -12.38 -8.30
C LEU A 201 -18.62 -11.89 -8.61
N VAL A 202 -17.62 -12.43 -7.89
CA VAL A 202 -16.17 -12.23 -8.07
C VAL A 202 -15.55 -13.55 -8.49
#